data_AF-A0A821NHN2-F1
#
_entry.id   AF-A0A821NHN2-F1
#
_cell.length_a   1.000
_cell.length_b   1.000
_cell.length_c   1.000
_cell.angle_alpha   90.00
_cell.angle_beta   90.00
_cell.angle_gamma   90.00
#
_symmetry.space_group_name_H-M   'P 1'
#
loop_
_entity.id
_entity.type
_entity.pdbx_description
1 polymer ?
#
loop_
_entity_poly.entity_id
_entity_poly.type
_entity_poly.pdbx_seq_one_letter_code
_entity_poly.pdbx_strand_id
1 'polypeptide(L)'
;QEDIICNSNVAFRLESVIMNEQMYLIKMSASNEGHLIQEKYIKDSHRQMEDISIRILFGRLMCDMGQWDQSQHFFENLLNNLNYYNEDLAKIERSLDEVLQWKEAQKYYDRAYNRIMNTKSIRIKDLAYILFDIGEILHLQGRYEEAREYFE
;
A
#
# COMPACT_ATOMS: atom_id res chain seq x y z
N GLN A 1 32.76 -3.72 7.98
CA GLN A 1 31.34 -3.56 7.66
C GLN A 1 31.13 -2.05 7.59
N GLU A 2 30.95 -1.51 6.39
CA GLU A 2 30.70 -0.09 6.20
C GLU A 2 29.18 0.11 6.12
N ASP A 3 28.64 0.75 7.14
CA ASP A 3 27.22 1.10 7.18
C ASP A 3 26.96 2.21 6.16
N ILE A 4 26.11 1.93 5.16
CA ILE A 4 25.69 2.94 4.20
C ILE A 4 24.59 3.77 4.85
N ILE A 5 24.93 5.01 5.22
CA ILE A 5 23.97 6.00 5.70
C ILE A 5 23.20 6.53 4.48
N CYS A 6 22.06 5.92 4.17
CA CYS A 6 21.14 6.45 3.18
C CYS A 6 20.41 7.67 3.77
N ASN A 7 20.76 8.87 3.30
CA ASN A 7 20.00 10.08 3.58
C ASN A 7 18.68 10.04 2.77
N SER A 8 17.55 10.39 3.37
CA SER A 8 16.20 10.25 2.81
C SER A 8 15.93 11.06 1.53
N ASN A 9 16.88 11.89 1.10
CA ASN A 9 16.78 12.74 -0.09
C ASN A 9 17.56 12.24 -1.32
N VAL A 10 18.22 11.08 -1.23
CA VAL A 10 18.94 10.50 -2.37
C VAL A 10 17.97 9.69 -3.22
N ALA A 11 17.73 10.12 -4.46
CA ALA A 11 17.01 9.32 -5.45
C ALA A 11 18.01 8.49 -6.24
N PHE A 12 17.75 7.21 -6.42
CA PHE A 12 18.60 6.32 -7.22
C PHE A 12 18.05 6.18 -8.62
N ARG A 13 18.87 6.50 -9.63
CA ARG A 13 18.53 6.23 -11.03
C ARG A 13 18.97 4.82 -11.36
N LEU A 14 18.00 4.00 -11.79
CA LEU A 14 18.29 2.66 -12.27
C LEU A 14 19.03 2.73 -13.61
N GLU A 15 20.20 2.10 -13.68
CA GLU A 15 20.99 2.03 -14.92
C GLU A 15 20.79 0.70 -15.63
N SER A 16 20.81 -0.40 -14.88
CA SER A 16 20.59 -1.73 -15.43
C SER A 16 20.17 -2.71 -14.35
N VAL A 17 19.35 -3.68 -14.74
CA VAL A 17 19.07 -4.89 -13.96
C VAL A 17 19.55 -6.07 -14.79
N ILE A 18 20.51 -6.82 -14.27
CA ILE A 18 21.03 -8.03 -14.93
C ILE A 18 20.63 -9.22 -14.06
N MET A 19 19.88 -10.15 -14.64
CA MET A 19 19.52 -11.40 -13.98
C MET A 19 20.57 -12.46 -14.30
N ASN A 20 21.22 -12.98 -13.27
CA ASN A 20 21.94 -14.25 -13.33
C ASN A 20 21.09 -15.33 -12.69
N GLU A 21 21.42 -16.60 -12.91
CA GLU A 21 20.63 -17.80 -12.57
C GLU A 21 20.03 -17.83 -11.15
N GLN A 22 20.56 -17.07 -10.19
CA GLN A 22 20.05 -17.00 -8.82
C GLN A 22 20.03 -15.58 -8.22
N MET A 23 20.47 -14.54 -8.95
CA MET A 23 20.65 -13.20 -8.37
C MET A 23 20.41 -12.09 -9.39
N TYR A 24 19.82 -10.99 -8.92
CA TYR A 24 19.74 -9.74 -9.67
C TYR A 24 20.89 -8.81 -9.30
N LEU A 25 21.70 -8.45 -10.29
CA LEU A 25 22.65 -7.35 -10.16
C LEU A 25 21.97 -6.06 -10.60
N ILE A 26 21.70 -5.18 -9.64
CA ILE A 26 21.07 -3.88 -9.88
C ILE A 26 22.17 -2.82 -9.85
N LYS A 27 22.39 -2.15 -10.98
CA LYS A 27 23.31 -1.01 -11.08
C LYS A 27 22.51 0.28 -10.98
N MET A 28 22.92 1.15 -10.07
CA MET A 28 22.22 2.41 -9.80
C MET A 28 23.24 3.55 -9.62
N SER A 29 22.86 4.75 -10.02
CA SER A 29 23.56 5.98 -9.64
C SER A 29 22.75 6.79 -8.64
N ALA A 30 23.41 7.26 -7.58
CA ALA A 30 22.81 8.23 -6.68
C ALA A 30 22.64 9.57 -7.42
N SER A 31 21.45 10.15 -7.32
CA SER A 31 21.11 11.45 -7.88
C SER A 31 20.58 12.35 -6.76
N ASN A 32 20.86 13.65 -6.90
CA ASN A 32 20.28 14.67 -6.04
C ASN A 32 18.87 15.08 -6.48
N GLU A 33 18.23 14.36 -7.42
CA GLU A 33 16.89 14.68 -7.95
C GLU A 33 15.77 14.29 -6.99
N GLY A 34 16.07 13.67 -5.84
CA GLY A 34 15.08 13.30 -4.83
C GLY A 34 14.22 14.49 -4.38
N HIS A 35 14.80 15.69 -4.32
CA HIS A 35 14.04 16.91 -4.02
C HIS A 35 12.97 17.24 -5.08
N LEU A 36 13.22 16.98 -6.37
CA LEU A 36 12.26 17.24 -7.45
C LEU A 36 11.10 16.24 -7.43
N ILE A 37 11.39 14.98 -7.11
CA ILE A 37 10.37 13.94 -6.94
C ILE A 37 9.49 14.29 -5.73
N GLN A 38 10.11 14.73 -4.64
CA GLN A 38 9.42 15.16 -3.43
C GLN A 38 8.56 16.42 -3.68
N GLU A 39 9.10 17.44 -4.33
CA GLU A 39 8.35 18.65 -4.71
C GLU A 39 7.18 18.33 -5.63
N LYS A 40 7.39 17.45 -6.63
CA LYS A 40 6.32 17.02 -7.54
C LYS A 40 5.23 16.27 -6.78
N TYR A 41 5.59 15.33 -5.92
CA TYR A 41 4.64 14.60 -5.09
C TYR A 41 3.84 15.56 -4.20
N ILE A 42 4.52 16.48 -3.49
CA ILE A 42 3.88 17.51 -2.67
C ILE A 42 2.94 18.38 -3.50
N LYS A 43 3.32 18.75 -4.72
CA LYS A 43 2.52 19.61 -5.60
C LYS A 43 1.32 18.90 -6.22
N ASP A 44 1.47 17.62 -6.58
CA ASP A 44 0.41 16.77 -7.10
C ASP A 44 -0.57 16.37 -6.00
N SER A 45 -0.07 16.10 -4.78
CA SER A 45 -0.89 16.01 -3.57
C SER A 45 -1.59 17.34 -3.29
N HIS A 46 -0.90 18.49 -3.39
CA HIS A 46 -1.51 19.81 -3.17
C HIS A 46 -2.65 20.13 -4.13
N ARG A 47 -2.58 19.67 -5.38
CA ARG A 47 -3.68 19.78 -6.35
C ARG A 47 -4.89 18.90 -6.00
N GLN A 48 -4.73 17.88 -5.18
CA GLN A 48 -5.81 17.06 -4.62
C GLN A 48 -6.25 17.53 -3.21
N MET A 49 -5.55 18.50 -2.60
CA MET A 49 -5.61 18.85 -1.15
C MET A 49 -6.54 20.00 -0.77
N GLU A 50 -7.32 20.60 -1.67
CA GLU A 50 -8.20 21.72 -1.23
C GLU A 50 -9.25 21.29 -0.18
N ASP A 51 -9.51 19.99 -0.01
CA ASP A 51 -10.60 19.49 0.87
C ASP A 51 -10.25 18.36 1.85
N ILE A 52 -8.99 17.91 1.97
CA ILE A 52 -8.64 16.78 2.83
C ILE A 52 -7.60 17.18 3.89
N SER A 53 -7.98 17.05 5.15
CA SER A 53 -7.09 17.27 6.30
C SER A 53 -5.85 16.37 6.25
N ILE A 54 -4.68 16.93 6.58
CA ILE A 54 -3.40 16.20 6.67
C ILE A 54 -3.47 14.96 7.57
N ARG A 55 -4.39 14.95 8.55
CA ARG A 55 -4.63 13.79 9.43
C ARG A 55 -5.28 12.64 8.67
N ILE A 56 -6.24 12.93 7.79
CA ILE A 56 -6.90 11.92 6.95
C ILE A 56 -5.89 11.33 5.95
N LEU A 57 -5.04 12.19 5.37
CA LEU A 57 -3.96 11.74 4.50
C LEU A 57 -2.98 10.82 5.24
N PHE A 58 -2.64 11.13 6.48
CA PHE A 58 -1.74 10.29 7.27
C PHE A 58 -2.34 8.91 7.58
N GLY A 59 -3.63 8.84 7.93
CA GLY A 59 -4.32 7.55 8.12
C GLY A 59 -4.43 6.75 6.82
N ARG A 60 -4.65 7.41 5.69
CA ARG A 60 -4.63 6.76 4.35
C ARG A 60 -3.23 6.29 3.94
N LEU A 61 -2.19 7.05 4.26
CA LEU A 61 -0.82 6.60 4.02
C LEU A 61 -0.50 5.33 4.80
N MET A 62 -0.98 5.19 6.04
CA MET A 62 -0.86 3.92 6.78
C MET A 62 -1.55 2.76 6.05
N CYS A 63 -2.70 3.00 5.41
CA CYS A 63 -3.36 2.01 4.56
C CYS A 63 -2.48 1.59 3.38
N ASP A 64 -1.94 2.56 2.65
CA ASP A 64 -1.08 2.32 1.48
C ASP A 64 0.20 1.55 1.87
N MET A 65 0.64 1.68 3.13
CA MET A 65 1.76 0.92 3.71
C MET A 65 1.36 -0.44 4.30
N GLY A 66 0.10 -0.84 4.17
CA GLY A 66 -0.42 -2.09 4.72
C GLY A 66 -0.64 -2.11 6.25
N GLN A 67 -0.53 -0.96 6.91
CA GLN A 67 -0.63 -0.80 8.36
C GLN A 67 -2.09 -0.59 8.81
N TRP A 68 -3.00 -1.49 8.40
CA TRP A 68 -4.45 -1.35 8.58
C TRP A 68 -4.89 -1.27 10.05
N ASP A 69 -4.26 -2.05 10.94
CA ASP A 69 -4.54 -2.00 12.38
C ASP A 69 -4.19 -0.63 12.98
N GLN A 70 -3.05 -0.08 12.58
CA GLN A 70 -2.57 1.23 13.05
C GLN A 70 -3.43 2.35 12.48
N SER A 71 -3.80 2.25 11.20
CA SER A 71 -4.71 3.19 10.54
C SER A 71 -6.09 3.21 11.21
N GLN A 72 -6.66 2.03 11.50
CA GLN A 72 -7.93 1.91 12.22
C GLN A 72 -7.84 2.59 13.59
N HIS A 73 -6.86 2.22 14.41
CA HIS A 73 -6.69 2.79 15.75
C HIS A 73 -6.45 4.31 15.69
N PHE A 74 -5.74 4.79 14.67
CA PHE A 74 -5.52 6.20 14.44
C PHE A 74 -6.83 6.95 14.12
N PHE A 75 -7.68 6.42 13.24
CA PHE A 75 -8.98 7.02 12.91
C PHE A 75 -9.97 6.94 14.08
N GLU A 76 -10.03 5.82 14.80
CA GLU A 76 -10.83 5.67 16.03
C GLU A 76 -10.41 6.70 17.09
N ASN A 77 -9.10 6.88 17.29
CA ASN A 77 -8.58 7.94 18.15
C ASN A 77 -8.95 9.34 17.65
N LEU A 78 -8.94 9.57 16.34
CA LEU A 78 -9.35 10.86 15.78
C LEU A 78 -10.84 11.14 16.04
N LEU A 79 -11.70 10.13 16.00
CA LEU A 79 -13.12 10.29 16.33
C LEU A 79 -13.33 10.54 17.83
N ASN A 80 -12.60 9.82 18.68
CA ASN A 80 -12.79 9.88 20.14
C ASN A 80 -12.23 11.14 20.80
N ASN A 81 -11.23 11.80 20.18
CA ASN A 81 -10.51 12.89 20.83
C ASN A 81 -11.00 14.30 20.48
N LEU A 82 -12.05 14.49 19.67
CA LEU A 82 -12.21 15.76 18.96
C LEU A 82 -13.59 16.45 18.94
N ASN A 83 -13.50 17.78 19.04
CA ASN A 83 -14.50 18.83 18.77
C ASN A 83 -14.31 19.34 17.32
N TYR A 84 -14.73 18.58 16.31
CA TYR A 84 -14.55 18.93 14.90
C TYR A 84 -15.79 19.54 14.25
N TYR A 85 -15.58 20.23 13.11
CA TYR A 85 -16.66 20.54 12.17
C TYR A 85 -17.18 19.25 11.51
N ASN A 86 -18.50 19.18 11.28
CA ASN A 86 -19.19 17.99 10.78
C ASN A 86 -18.61 17.40 9.47
N GLU A 87 -18.05 18.22 8.58
CA GLU A 87 -17.49 17.76 7.30
C GLU A 87 -16.23 16.90 7.45
N ASP A 88 -15.36 17.22 8.42
CA ASP A 88 -14.18 16.39 8.70
C ASP A 88 -14.58 15.08 9.37
N LEU A 89 -15.62 15.09 10.21
CA LEU A 89 -16.15 13.87 10.85
C LEU A 89 -16.61 12.86 9.79
N ALA A 90 -17.44 13.29 8.84
CA ALA A 90 -17.94 12.44 7.77
C ALA A 90 -16.80 11.85 6.91
N LYS A 91 -15.74 12.65 6.67
CA LYS A 91 -14.57 12.19 5.91
C LYS A 91 -13.71 11.20 6.70
N ILE A 92 -13.60 11.36 8.03
CA ILE A 92 -12.91 10.42 8.93
C ILE A 92 -13.69 9.11 9.02
N GLU A 93 -15.01 9.17 9.24
CA GLU A 93 -15.89 7.99 9.31
C GLU A 93 -15.86 7.19 8.01
N ARG A 94 -15.93 7.87 6.86
CA ARG A 94 -15.77 7.22 5.54
C ARG A 94 -14.41 6.54 5.39
N SER A 95 -13.34 7.18 5.87
CA SER A 95 -11.99 6.58 5.79
C SER A 95 -11.83 5.39 6.73
N LEU A 96 -12.48 5.41 7.90
CA LEU A 96 -12.53 4.27 8.82
C LEU A 96 -13.32 3.09 8.22
N ASP A 97 -14.45 3.36 7.58
CA ASP A 97 -15.25 2.33 6.90
C ASP A 97 -14.45 1.64 5.79
N GLU A 98 -13.73 2.42 4.96
CA GLU A 98 -12.81 1.89 3.95
C GLU A 98 -11.79 0.91 4.58
N VAL A 99 -11.11 1.30 5.66
CA VAL A 99 -10.13 0.45 6.36
C VAL A 99 -10.73 -0.88 6.83
N LEU A 100 -11.95 -0.84 7.38
CA LEU A 100 -12.63 -2.03 7.88
C LEU A 100 -13.04 -2.98 6.75
N GLN A 101 -13.55 -2.44 5.64
CA GLN A 101 -13.93 -3.23 4.47
C GLN A 101 -12.75 -3.99 3.88
N TRP A 102 -11.57 -3.36 3.77
CA TRP A 102 -10.37 -4.03 3.27
C TRP A 102 -9.92 -5.19 4.17
N LYS A 103 -9.97 -5.00 5.50
CA LYS A 103 -9.67 -6.05 6.47
C LYS A 103 -10.63 -7.22 6.39
N GLU A 104 -11.92 -6.96 6.19
CA GLU A 104 -12.90 -8.02 6.02
C GLU A 104 -12.70 -8.76 4.70
N ALA A 105 -12.51 -8.04 3.60
CA ALA A 105 -12.27 -8.61 2.27
C ALA A 105 -11.09 -9.59 2.30
N GLN A 106 -9.95 -9.23 2.89
CA GLN A 106 -8.78 -10.10 3.01
C GLN A 106 -9.14 -11.47 3.62
N LYS A 107 -9.96 -11.50 4.69
CA LYS A 107 -10.39 -12.76 5.33
C LYS A 107 -11.23 -13.65 4.41
N TYR A 108 -12.03 -13.07 3.51
CA TYR A 108 -12.82 -13.84 2.55
C TYR A 108 -11.94 -14.42 1.45
N TYR A 109 -10.98 -13.64 0.95
CA TYR A 109 -10.05 -14.07 -0.07
C TYR A 109 -9.08 -15.15 0.43
N ASP A 110 -8.52 -15.00 1.63
CA ASP A 110 -7.71 -16.05 2.28
C ASP A 110 -8.48 -17.36 2.42
N ARG A 111 -9.78 -17.28 2.80
CA ARG A 111 -10.65 -18.46 2.90
C ARG A 111 -10.95 -19.08 1.54
N ALA A 112 -11.19 -18.27 0.52
CA ALA A 112 -11.46 -18.72 -0.83
C ALA A 112 -10.24 -19.45 -1.42
N TYR A 113 -9.05 -18.88 -1.26
CA TYR A 113 -7.78 -19.47 -1.65
C TYR A 113 -7.55 -20.83 -0.98
N ASN A 114 -7.68 -20.88 0.35
CA ASN A 114 -7.53 -22.12 1.11
C ASN A 114 -8.52 -23.21 0.68
N ARG A 115 -9.76 -22.84 0.36
CA ARG A 115 -10.76 -23.81 -0.13
C ARG A 115 -10.37 -24.39 -1.49
N ILE A 116 -9.94 -23.56 -2.43
CA ILE A 116 -9.55 -24.02 -3.78
C ILE A 116 -8.33 -24.94 -3.72
N MET A 117 -7.31 -24.58 -2.94
CA MET A 117 -6.10 -25.40 -2.80
C MET A 117 -6.36 -26.76 -2.16
N ASN A 118 -7.45 -26.90 -1.39
CA ASN A 118 -7.86 -28.17 -0.77
C ASN A 118 -8.88 -28.97 -1.60
N THR A 119 -9.21 -28.54 -2.82
CA THR A 119 -10.12 -29.29 -3.70
C THR A 119 -9.39 -30.29 -4.59
N LYS A 120 -10.00 -31.48 -4.79
CA LYS A 120 -9.45 -32.55 -5.66
C LYS A 120 -9.45 -32.21 -7.15
N SER A 121 -10.19 -31.20 -7.58
CA SER A 121 -10.26 -30.73 -8.96
C SER A 121 -10.21 -29.22 -8.93
N ILE A 122 -9.01 -28.68 -9.09
CA ILE A 122 -8.78 -27.24 -9.18
C ILE A 122 -9.48 -26.74 -10.45
N ARG A 123 -10.55 -25.96 -10.27
CA ARG A 123 -11.12 -25.19 -11.36
C ARG A 123 -10.19 -24.00 -11.61
N ILE A 124 -9.28 -24.18 -12.56
CA ILE A 124 -8.20 -23.22 -12.88
C ILE A 124 -8.73 -21.79 -13.08
N LYS A 125 -9.92 -21.64 -13.67
CA LYS A 125 -10.56 -20.33 -13.87
C LYS A 125 -11.01 -19.66 -12.57
N ASP A 126 -11.58 -20.43 -11.63
CA ASP A 126 -12.02 -19.91 -10.34
C ASP A 126 -10.80 -19.57 -9.46
N LEU A 127 -9.73 -20.37 -9.58
CA LEU A 127 -8.45 -20.09 -8.92
C LEU A 127 -7.84 -18.78 -9.45
N ALA A 128 -7.81 -18.57 -10.77
CA ALA A 128 -7.23 -17.37 -11.37
C ALA A 128 -7.92 -16.07 -10.92
N TYR A 129 -9.25 -16.06 -10.79
CA TYR A 129 -9.96 -14.88 -10.25
C TYR A 129 -9.63 -14.61 -8.79
N ILE A 130 -9.54 -15.65 -7.97
CA ILE A 130 -9.22 -15.48 -6.54
C ILE A 130 -7.77 -15.08 -6.34
N LEU A 131 -6.83 -15.63 -7.13
CA LEU A 131 -5.44 -15.19 -7.13
C LEU A 131 -5.34 -13.73 -7.57
N PHE A 132 -6.04 -13.34 -8.64
CA PHE A 132 -6.07 -11.96 -9.11
C PHE A 132 -6.61 -11.00 -8.05
N ASP A 133 -7.73 -11.34 -7.40
CA ASP A 133 -8.31 -10.49 -6.35
C ASP A 133 -7.42 -10.42 -5.10
N ILE A 134 -6.70 -11.49 -4.76
CA ILE A 134 -5.68 -11.49 -3.70
C ILE A 134 -4.50 -10.60 -4.08
N GLY A 135 -4.02 -10.72 -5.32
CA GLY A 135 -2.96 -9.89 -5.87
C GLY A 135 -3.34 -8.40 -5.83
N GLU A 136 -4.55 -8.04 -6.25
CA GLU A 136 -5.07 -6.67 -6.17
C GLU A 136 -5.11 -6.16 -4.73
N ILE A 137 -5.57 -6.98 -3.78
CA ILE A 137 -5.55 -6.60 -2.36
C ILE A 137 -4.12 -6.40 -1.89
N LEU A 138 -3.21 -7.35 -2.12
CA LEU A 138 -1.81 -7.23 -1.72
C LEU A 138 -1.14 -6.00 -2.36
N HIS A 139 -1.47 -5.70 -3.61
CA HIS A 139 -1.01 -4.51 -4.31
C HIS A 139 -1.53 -3.23 -3.63
N LEU A 140 -2.81 -3.19 -3.26
CA LEU A 140 -3.40 -2.10 -2.47
C LEU A 140 -2.85 -2.03 -1.03
N GLN A 141 -2.31 -3.13 -0.50
CA GLN A 141 -1.58 -3.20 0.78
C GLN A 141 -0.10 -2.77 0.65
N GLY A 142 0.35 -2.36 -0.53
CA GLY A 142 1.75 -2.02 -0.79
C GLY A 142 2.69 -3.22 -0.77
N ARG A 143 2.16 -4.44 -0.68
CA ARG A 143 2.90 -5.72 -0.69
C ARG A 143 3.11 -6.17 -2.13
N TYR A 144 3.75 -5.30 -2.93
CA TYR A 144 3.85 -5.47 -4.39
C TYR A 144 4.58 -6.74 -4.82
N GLU A 145 5.62 -7.13 -4.09
CA GLU A 145 6.36 -8.37 -4.39
C GLU A 145 5.51 -9.61 -4.11
N GLU A 146 4.74 -9.59 -3.01
CA GLU A 146 3.83 -10.69 -2.70
C GLU A 146 2.65 -10.69 -3.67
N ALA A 147 2.09 -9.53 -4.02
CA ALA A 147 1.03 -9.39 -5.02
C ALA A 147 1.44 -9.97 -6.38
N ARG A 148 2.70 -9.76 -6.77
CA ARG A 148 3.26 -10.26 -8.02
C ARG A 148 3.24 -11.78 -8.09
N GLU A 149 3.48 -12.48 -6.98
CA GLU A 149 3.38 -13.95 -6.92
C GLU A 149 1.96 -14.48 -7.22
N TYR A 150 0.93 -13.66 -7.04
CA TYR A 150 -0.46 -14.02 -7.37
C TYR A 150 -0.89 -13.55 -8.77
N PHE A 151 -0.11 -12.67 -9.40
CA PHE A 151 -0.35 -12.20 -10.77
C PHE A 151 0.43 -12.99 -11.84
N GLU A 152 1.57 -13.59 -11.48
CA GLU A 152 2.38 -14.47 -12.34
C GLU A 152 1.87 -15.92 -12.38
#